data_AF-A0A7H5A905-F1
#
_entry.id   AF-A0A7H5A905-F1
#
_cell.length_a   1.000
_cell.length_b   1.000
_cell.length_c   1.000
_cell.angle_alpha   90.00
_cell.angle_beta   90.00
_cell.angle_gamma   90.00
#
_symmetry.space_group_name_H-M   'P 1'
#
loop_
_entity.id
_entity.type
_entity.pdbx_description
1 polymer ?
#
loop_
_entity_poly.entity_id
_entity_poly.type
_entity_poly.pdbx_seq_one_letter_code
_entity_poly.pdbx_strand_id
1 'polypeptide(L)'
;MFFNMLNNKQKKRLFINQVNMFYNYSLGFEVHSVDLLKTANKLLKSGFSKYVCFSDFKFLYLNENNQIKYSNLHPEGRNWDSSWEINFDDDIPKEIIPDLMISSELFFHENRLVNDNQAYIRTSLPPFVLEISNEQYPMYPGVKIYRDGIAIIYFQFDGKWNGIDDDSFLSSIINMSQRYFDKIWVDAKLQMLDGEVVLENSFEDVFSIGGNYLDGREIRKLKQKMRDNSMKVLTESFEKEGCTFSFDNHREWILHQIAGTEENESWESTIEMCRSIYSNVIGSMLVPQYKTNKTKSYSYLWHGRPSVSLLRFDKQPQDKSALLKNFSESLAKFLNRADISEKENSLPPDLRKFNDYCLHANRSIYLWTWLRGENESEDIWDDRNTSSRILENQARVEQVEYHNMSISRACSWASNPPSEQHLFISYTTLAETENNIHHSSISGETSDTLSYLIKSFGTESLIASAKEMARFRMDELKYRSDSARNSSNYWLTFIFGLVGVTSFAEFAVNPLILNKWSGMNKVIAPFISFGISAVLILAISAIIWYYTKKKY
;
A
#
# COMPACT_ATOMS: atom_id res chain seq x y z
N MET A 1 49.17 30.95 -3.75
CA MET A 1 48.64 29.91 -4.66
C MET A 1 49.20 28.50 -4.41
N PHE A 2 50.32 28.33 -3.70
CA PHE A 2 50.93 27.01 -3.43
C PHE A 2 50.49 26.31 -2.12
N PHE A 3 49.65 26.96 -1.30
CA PHE A 3 49.24 26.42 0.02
C PHE A 3 47.84 25.78 0.05
N ASN A 4 47.08 25.81 -1.05
CA ASN A 4 45.77 25.14 -1.15
C ASN A 4 45.84 23.72 -1.76
N MET A 5 47.03 23.23 -2.14
CA MET A 5 47.19 21.87 -2.70
C MET A 5 47.48 20.79 -1.65
N LEU A 6 47.73 21.15 -0.38
CA LEU A 6 48.20 20.20 0.64
C LEU A 6 47.13 19.73 1.65
N ASN A 7 45.85 20.13 1.46
CA ASN A 7 44.76 19.71 2.35
C ASN A 7 43.65 18.88 1.68
N ASN A 8 43.83 18.45 0.43
CA ASN A 8 43.00 17.37 -0.10
C ASN A 8 43.49 16.06 0.52
N LYS A 9 42.99 15.72 1.72
CA LYS A 9 42.79 14.30 2.04
C LYS A 9 42.01 13.75 0.86
N GLN A 10 42.63 12.87 0.07
CA GLN A 10 41.92 12.17 -1.00
C GLN A 10 40.70 11.50 -0.37
N LYS A 11 39.50 12.02 -0.71
CA LYS A 11 38.21 11.41 -0.39
C LYS A 11 38.34 9.94 -0.81
N LYS A 12 38.30 9.00 0.15
CA LYS A 12 38.45 7.58 -0.15
C LYS A 12 37.19 7.16 -0.92
N ARG A 13 37.29 7.13 -2.25
CA ARG A 13 36.19 6.69 -3.11
C ARG A 13 35.94 5.19 -2.91
N LEU A 14 34.67 4.84 -2.78
CA LEU A 14 34.19 3.47 -2.76
C LEU A 14 33.87 3.06 -4.20
N PHE A 15 34.41 1.93 -4.65
CA PHE A 15 34.12 1.36 -5.97
C PHE A 15 33.27 0.11 -5.79
N ILE A 16 32.02 0.17 -6.24
CA ILE A 16 31.03 -0.89 -6.07
C ILE A 16 31.15 -1.90 -7.21
N ASN A 17 31.19 -3.19 -6.87
CA ASN A 17 31.29 -4.27 -7.84
C ASN A 17 29.96 -5.03 -7.97
N GLN A 18 29.26 -5.27 -6.86
CA GLN A 18 28.00 -6.01 -6.86
C GLN A 18 27.00 -5.44 -5.86
N VAL A 19 25.75 -5.30 -6.31
CA VAL A 19 24.63 -4.80 -5.52
C VAL A 19 23.37 -5.60 -5.82
N ASN A 20 22.50 -5.68 -4.83
CA ASN A 20 21.08 -5.95 -5.04
C ASN A 20 20.27 -4.77 -4.52
N MET A 21 19.22 -4.38 -5.24
CA MET A 21 18.32 -3.31 -4.84
C MET A 21 16.86 -3.73 -4.98
N PHE A 22 16.06 -3.37 -3.98
CA PHE A 22 14.62 -3.37 -4.06
C PHE A 22 14.11 -1.93 -3.97
N TYR A 23 13.53 -1.40 -5.05
CA TYR A 23 12.77 -0.15 -4.99
C TYR A 23 11.38 -0.47 -4.43
N ASN A 24 11.20 -0.29 -3.12
CA ASN A 24 9.95 -0.62 -2.44
C ASN A 24 8.98 0.55 -2.49
N TYR A 25 7.73 0.26 -2.85
CA TYR A 25 6.59 1.15 -2.83
C TYR A 25 5.47 0.52 -2.01
N SER A 26 5.26 1.05 -0.81
CA SER A 26 4.12 0.68 0.01
C SER A 26 2.91 1.49 -0.43
N LEU A 27 1.77 0.84 -0.57
CA LEU A 27 0.49 1.41 -0.96
C LEU A 27 -0.53 1.12 0.13
N GLY A 28 -1.22 2.15 0.61
CA GLY A 28 -2.34 2.04 1.53
C GLY A 28 -3.64 2.40 0.84
N PHE A 29 -4.36 1.41 0.30
CA PHE A 29 -5.62 1.64 -0.39
C PHE A 29 -6.73 2.02 0.59
N GLU A 30 -7.70 2.82 0.13
CA GLU A 30 -8.96 3.14 0.82
C GLU A 30 -9.95 1.95 0.85
N VAL A 31 -9.42 0.79 1.26
CA VAL A 31 -10.15 -0.45 1.52
C VAL A 31 -9.68 -0.98 2.86
N HIS A 32 -10.64 -1.36 3.69
CA HIS A 32 -10.39 -1.86 5.04
C HIS A 32 -10.42 -3.40 5.14
N SER A 33 -10.92 -4.10 4.12
CA SER A 33 -10.87 -5.56 4.03
C SER A 33 -10.97 -6.05 2.59
N VAL A 34 -9.99 -6.86 2.19
CA VAL A 34 -9.84 -7.49 0.87
C VAL A 34 -10.13 -8.98 0.98
N ASP A 35 -10.93 -9.49 0.04
CA ASP A 35 -11.10 -10.92 -0.20
C ASP A 35 -9.90 -11.43 -1.00
N LEU A 36 -8.92 -11.99 -0.29
CA LEU A 36 -7.66 -12.45 -0.86
C LEU A 36 -7.86 -13.55 -1.92
N LEU A 37 -8.82 -14.45 -1.73
CA LEU A 37 -9.07 -15.53 -2.68
C LEU A 37 -9.70 -15.01 -3.98
N LYS A 38 -10.66 -14.07 -3.89
CA LYS A 38 -11.22 -13.43 -5.08
C LYS A 38 -10.19 -12.54 -5.78
N THR A 39 -9.36 -11.84 -5.01
CA THR A 39 -8.27 -11.01 -5.55
C THR A 39 -7.24 -11.88 -6.28
N ALA A 40 -6.82 -13.01 -5.70
CA ALA A 40 -5.94 -13.99 -6.34
C ALA A 40 -6.53 -14.52 -7.65
N ASN A 41 -7.82 -14.90 -7.64
CA ASN A 41 -8.51 -15.32 -8.86
C ASN A 41 -8.56 -14.23 -9.93
N LYS A 42 -8.75 -12.96 -9.54
CA LYS A 42 -8.77 -11.83 -10.47
C LYS A 42 -7.38 -11.57 -11.06
N LEU A 43 -6.33 -11.65 -10.25
CA LEU A 43 -4.93 -11.58 -10.68
C LEU A 43 -4.60 -12.66 -11.71
N LEU A 44 -4.95 -13.92 -11.47
CA LEU A 44 -4.68 -14.99 -12.45
C LEU A 44 -5.49 -14.81 -13.74
N LYS A 45 -6.77 -14.43 -13.65
CA LYS A 45 -7.63 -14.22 -14.82
C LYS A 45 -7.21 -13.04 -15.70
N SER A 46 -6.49 -12.07 -15.14
CA SER A 46 -5.94 -10.95 -15.90
C SER A 46 -4.87 -11.40 -16.91
N GLY A 47 -4.24 -12.56 -16.66
CA GLY A 47 -3.22 -13.13 -17.54
C GLY A 47 -1.86 -12.44 -17.49
N PHE A 48 -1.63 -11.47 -16.58
CA PHE A 48 -0.29 -10.92 -16.31
C PHE A 48 0.42 -11.65 -15.16
N SER A 49 -0.32 -12.32 -14.29
CA SER A 49 0.24 -13.18 -13.23
C SER A 49 -0.05 -14.65 -13.53
N LYS A 50 0.95 -15.51 -13.31
CA LYS A 50 0.85 -16.96 -13.57
C LYS A 50 0.60 -17.79 -12.32
N TYR A 51 0.86 -17.23 -11.13
CA TYR A 51 0.66 -17.89 -9.85
C TYR A 51 0.43 -16.87 -8.74
N VAL A 52 -0.19 -17.28 -7.65
CA VAL A 52 -0.40 -16.46 -6.45
C VAL A 52 -0.20 -17.33 -5.22
N CYS A 53 0.78 -16.99 -4.39
CA CYS A 53 1.05 -17.64 -3.10
C CYS A 53 0.26 -16.96 -1.99
N PHE A 54 -0.25 -17.74 -1.05
CA PHE A 54 -0.90 -17.27 0.17
C PHE A 54 0.07 -17.35 1.34
N SER A 55 -0.22 -16.59 2.39
CA SER A 55 0.56 -16.56 3.63
C SER A 55 0.48 -17.84 4.49
N ASP A 56 0.11 -18.99 3.91
CA ASP A 56 -0.09 -20.26 4.61
C ASP A 56 0.41 -21.46 3.79
N PHE A 57 1.46 -21.23 2.98
CA PHE A 57 2.07 -22.19 2.04
C PHE A 57 1.14 -22.72 0.93
N LYS A 58 -0.08 -22.21 0.80
CA LYS A 58 -0.96 -22.57 -0.32
C LYS A 58 -0.68 -21.67 -1.51
N PHE A 59 -0.90 -22.15 -2.73
CA PHE A 59 -0.84 -21.30 -3.90
C PHE A 59 -1.83 -21.73 -4.99
N LEU A 60 -2.21 -20.76 -5.81
CA LEU A 60 -2.97 -20.96 -7.03
C LEU A 60 -2.07 -20.70 -8.23
N TYR A 61 -2.24 -21.44 -9.32
CA TYR A 61 -1.45 -21.25 -10.54
C TYR A 61 -2.25 -21.55 -11.80
N LEU A 62 -1.80 -21.01 -12.93
CA LEU A 62 -2.31 -21.38 -14.25
C LEU A 62 -1.51 -22.57 -14.79
N ASN A 63 -2.21 -23.65 -15.14
CA ASN A 63 -1.59 -24.76 -15.86
C ASN A 63 -1.41 -24.42 -17.35
N GLU A 64 -0.82 -25.34 -18.13
CA GLU A 64 -0.60 -25.18 -19.58
C GLU A 64 -1.89 -24.89 -20.38
N ASN A 65 -3.05 -25.31 -19.85
CA ASN A 65 -4.37 -25.07 -20.45
C ASN A 65 -5.05 -23.77 -19.92
N ASN A 66 -4.31 -22.89 -19.25
CA ASN A 66 -4.81 -21.66 -18.61
C ASN A 66 -5.95 -21.89 -17.60
N GLN A 67 -6.00 -23.07 -16.99
CA GLN A 67 -6.93 -23.37 -15.91
C GLN A 67 -6.27 -23.07 -14.57
N ILE A 68 -7.03 -22.43 -13.68
CA ILE A 68 -6.59 -22.19 -12.31
C ILE A 68 -6.58 -23.53 -11.54
N LYS A 69 -5.42 -23.89 -11.02
CA LYS A 69 -5.18 -25.05 -10.18
C LYS A 69 -4.72 -24.59 -8.79
N TYR A 70 -4.85 -25.49 -7.83
CA TYR A 70 -4.47 -25.32 -6.45
C TYR A 70 -3.42 -26.37 -6.09
N SER A 71 -2.37 -25.96 -5.40
CA SER A 71 -1.39 -26.87 -4.79
C SER A 71 -0.83 -26.23 -3.51
N ASN A 72 0.00 -26.97 -2.79
CA ASN A 72 0.66 -26.56 -1.57
C ASN A 72 2.18 -26.62 -1.76
N LEU A 73 2.88 -25.71 -1.11
CA LEU A 73 4.32 -25.80 -0.95
C LEU A 73 4.59 -26.76 0.21
N HIS A 74 5.45 -27.75 -0.03
CA HIS A 74 5.86 -28.74 0.95
C HIS A 74 7.31 -28.49 1.33
N PRO A 75 7.59 -27.57 2.28
CA PRO A 75 8.93 -27.39 2.79
C PRO A 75 9.36 -28.64 3.58
N GLU A 76 10.51 -29.18 3.24
CA GLU A 76 11.18 -30.29 3.91
C GLU A 76 12.45 -29.80 4.62
N GLY A 77 12.86 -30.50 5.68
CA GLY A 77 14.04 -30.14 6.47
C GLY A 77 13.73 -29.41 7.78
N ARG A 78 14.76 -28.84 8.41
CA ARG A 78 14.61 -28.11 9.68
C ARG A 78 14.25 -26.66 9.40
N ASN A 79 13.10 -26.22 9.89
CA ASN A 79 12.56 -24.86 9.68
C ASN A 79 13.41 -23.73 10.29
N TRP A 80 14.61 -24.00 10.82
CA TRP A 80 15.47 -23.02 11.50
C TRP A 80 16.89 -22.91 10.93
N ASP A 81 17.29 -23.76 9.99
CA ASP A 81 18.60 -23.66 9.31
C ASP A 81 18.44 -23.56 7.79
N SER A 82 19.55 -23.33 7.08
CA SER A 82 19.59 -23.18 5.62
C SER A 82 19.51 -24.52 4.87
N SER A 83 19.11 -25.61 5.53
CA SER A 83 18.96 -26.94 4.93
C SER A 83 17.52 -27.26 4.50
N TRP A 84 16.66 -26.24 4.48
CA TRP A 84 15.28 -26.41 4.03
C TRP A 84 15.23 -26.52 2.50
N GLU A 85 14.40 -27.44 2.01
CA GLU A 85 14.18 -27.68 0.58
C GLU A 85 12.68 -27.64 0.29
N ILE A 86 12.30 -27.35 -0.95
CA ILE A 86 10.91 -27.39 -1.38
C ILE A 86 10.78 -28.40 -2.49
N ASN A 87 9.94 -29.40 -2.25
CA ASN A 87 9.53 -30.31 -3.29
C ASN A 87 8.27 -29.75 -3.97
N PHE A 88 8.35 -29.65 -5.29
CA PHE A 88 7.24 -29.25 -6.15
C PHE A 88 6.61 -30.50 -6.75
N ASP A 89 5.28 -30.54 -6.80
CA ASP A 89 4.56 -31.58 -7.53
C ASP A 89 4.97 -31.58 -9.02
N ASP A 90 5.06 -32.77 -9.64
CA ASP A 90 5.50 -32.95 -11.03
C ASP A 90 4.63 -32.20 -12.05
N ASP A 91 3.37 -31.91 -11.69
CA ASP A 91 2.37 -31.23 -12.55
C ASP A 91 2.51 -29.70 -12.56
N ILE A 92 3.47 -29.13 -11.83
CA ILE A 92 3.71 -27.68 -11.76
C ILE A 92 4.50 -27.23 -12.99
N PRO A 93 4.04 -26.18 -13.71
CA PRO A 93 4.77 -25.68 -14.87
C PRO A 93 6.21 -25.28 -14.54
N LYS A 94 7.14 -25.86 -15.31
CA LYS A 94 8.54 -25.42 -15.57
C LYS A 94 8.86 -24.00 -15.16
N GLU A 95 8.08 -23.18 -15.84
CA GLU A 95 8.14 -21.75 -15.98
C GLU A 95 7.83 -20.92 -14.72
N ILE A 96 7.19 -21.49 -13.71
CA ILE A 96 6.83 -20.77 -12.47
C ILE A 96 7.64 -21.24 -11.26
N ILE A 97 8.46 -22.29 -11.40
CA ILE A 97 9.24 -22.84 -10.29
C ILE A 97 10.20 -21.81 -9.68
N PRO A 98 11.00 -21.04 -10.45
CA PRO A 98 11.93 -20.06 -9.85
C PRO A 98 11.20 -18.99 -9.02
N ASP A 99 10.09 -18.49 -9.55
CA ASP A 99 9.20 -17.53 -8.92
C ASP A 99 8.57 -18.06 -7.61
N LEU A 100 8.14 -19.33 -7.63
CA LEU A 100 7.62 -20.02 -6.44
C LEU A 100 8.72 -20.23 -5.39
N MET A 101 9.95 -20.55 -5.80
CA MET A 101 11.09 -20.69 -4.87
C MET A 101 11.37 -19.36 -4.15
N ILE A 102 11.42 -18.24 -4.87
CA ILE A 102 11.59 -16.90 -4.28
C ILE A 102 10.46 -16.59 -3.29
N SER A 103 9.21 -16.83 -3.69
CA SER A 103 8.03 -16.55 -2.86
C SER A 103 8.03 -17.37 -1.58
N SER A 104 8.50 -18.61 -1.67
CA SER A 104 8.61 -19.52 -0.53
C SER A 104 9.75 -19.15 0.39
N GLU A 105 10.89 -18.73 -0.14
CA GLU A 105 12.05 -18.28 0.66
C GLU A 105 11.71 -17.02 1.45
N LEU A 106 11.01 -16.06 0.83
CA LEU A 106 10.47 -14.91 1.55
C LEU A 106 9.52 -15.33 2.66
N PHE A 107 8.60 -16.25 2.38
CA PHE A 107 7.68 -16.78 3.40
C PHE A 107 8.41 -17.46 4.57
N PHE A 108 9.46 -18.23 4.28
CA PHE A 108 10.30 -18.86 5.29
C PHE A 108 10.95 -17.83 6.22
N HIS A 109 11.57 -16.79 5.66
CA HIS A 109 12.17 -15.72 6.46
C HIS A 109 11.14 -14.95 7.27
N GLU A 110 9.97 -14.67 6.70
CA GLU A 110 8.88 -13.99 7.41
C GLU A 110 8.41 -14.77 8.63
N ASN A 111 8.20 -16.09 8.54
CA ASN A 111 7.79 -16.90 9.68
C ASN A 111 8.83 -16.95 10.81
N ARG A 112 10.10 -16.67 10.49
CA ARG A 112 11.17 -16.57 11.48
C ARG A 112 11.27 -15.18 12.11
N LEU A 113 10.75 -14.17 11.43
CA LEU A 113 10.87 -12.78 11.84
C LEU A 113 9.58 -12.25 12.47
N VAL A 114 8.41 -12.69 12.03
CA VAL A 114 7.11 -12.14 12.42
C VAL A 114 6.40 -13.08 13.39
N ASN A 115 5.88 -12.52 14.49
CA ASN A 115 5.17 -13.30 15.52
C ASN A 115 3.70 -13.57 15.13
N ASP A 116 2.99 -12.55 14.67
CA ASP A 116 1.63 -12.67 14.12
C ASP A 116 1.55 -11.83 12.84
N ASN A 117 1.39 -12.51 11.70
CA ASN A 117 1.40 -11.86 10.40
C ASN A 117 -0.02 -11.78 9.86
N GLN A 118 -0.40 -10.60 9.37
CA GLN A 118 -1.68 -10.45 8.68
C GLN A 118 -1.71 -11.35 7.45
N ALA A 119 -2.86 -11.95 7.18
CA ALA A 119 -3.03 -12.77 5.98
C ALA A 119 -2.75 -11.94 4.72
N TYR A 120 -2.04 -12.51 3.77
CA TYR A 120 -1.67 -11.84 2.53
C TYR A 120 -1.60 -12.81 1.34
N ILE A 121 -1.49 -12.24 0.14
CA ILE A 121 -1.10 -12.94 -1.08
C ILE A 121 0.15 -12.31 -1.69
N ARG A 122 0.99 -13.11 -2.36
CA ARG A 122 2.21 -12.68 -3.05
C ARG A 122 2.23 -13.23 -4.47
N THR A 123 2.75 -12.44 -5.41
CA THR A 123 2.98 -12.88 -6.79
C THR A 123 4.08 -12.05 -7.47
N SER A 124 4.86 -12.66 -8.36
CA SER A 124 5.69 -11.95 -9.33
C SER A 124 4.81 -11.29 -10.39
N LEU A 125 5.26 -10.15 -10.88
CA LEU A 125 4.60 -9.37 -11.93
C LEU A 125 5.46 -9.39 -13.20
N PRO A 126 4.89 -9.10 -14.39
CA PRO A 126 5.67 -9.00 -15.61
C PRO A 126 6.82 -8.00 -15.46
N PRO A 127 8.04 -8.31 -15.93
CA PRO A 127 9.18 -7.42 -15.81
C PRO A 127 9.09 -6.22 -16.76
N PHE A 128 9.96 -5.23 -16.54
CA PHE A 128 10.09 -4.06 -17.39
C PHE A 128 11.55 -3.66 -17.55
N VAL A 129 11.88 -2.90 -18.59
CA VAL A 129 13.23 -2.40 -18.86
C VAL A 129 13.21 -0.88 -18.94
N LEU A 130 14.12 -0.24 -18.21
CA LEU A 130 14.42 1.18 -18.36
C LEU A 130 15.65 1.31 -19.28
N GLU A 131 15.58 2.18 -20.28
CA GLU A 131 16.66 2.37 -21.27
C GLU A 131 17.05 3.85 -21.35
N ILE A 132 18.36 4.09 -21.34
CA ILE A 132 18.94 5.44 -21.49
C ILE A 132 20.28 5.31 -22.20
N SER A 133 20.47 6.05 -23.29
CA SER A 133 21.76 6.04 -24.02
C SER A 133 22.27 4.63 -24.38
N ASN A 134 21.35 3.71 -24.71
CA ASN A 134 21.57 2.28 -24.97
C ASN A 134 21.98 1.42 -23.76
N GLU A 135 22.01 1.96 -22.55
CA GLU A 135 22.10 1.17 -21.31
C GLU A 135 20.72 0.66 -20.92
N GLN A 136 20.63 -0.60 -20.51
CA GLN A 136 19.38 -1.24 -20.09
C GLN A 136 19.44 -1.62 -18.61
N TYR A 137 18.34 -1.33 -17.91
CA TYR A 137 18.16 -1.64 -16.50
C TYR A 137 16.93 -2.55 -16.37
N PRO A 138 17.11 -3.88 -16.41
CA PRO A 138 16.00 -4.82 -16.25
C PRO A 138 15.52 -4.82 -14.80
N MET A 139 14.20 -4.76 -14.62
CA MET A 139 13.55 -4.72 -13.32
C MET A 139 12.63 -5.91 -13.15
N TYR A 140 12.70 -6.56 -11.98
CA TYR A 140 11.90 -7.72 -11.61
C TYR A 140 10.86 -7.31 -10.55
N PRO A 141 9.63 -7.00 -10.96
CA PRO A 141 8.61 -6.53 -10.07
C PRO A 141 7.90 -7.68 -9.36
N GLY A 142 7.56 -7.48 -8.10
CA GLY A 142 6.67 -8.34 -7.35
C GLY A 142 5.75 -7.54 -6.45
N VAL A 143 4.69 -8.19 -5.99
CA VAL A 143 3.73 -7.57 -5.07
C VAL A 143 3.35 -8.51 -3.94
N LYS A 144 3.18 -7.92 -2.76
CA LYS A 144 2.56 -8.53 -1.60
C LYS A 144 1.33 -7.72 -1.20
N ILE A 145 0.15 -8.34 -1.15
CA ILE A 145 -1.14 -7.69 -0.87
C ILE A 145 -1.71 -8.27 0.41
N TYR A 146 -1.85 -7.43 1.42
CA TYR A 146 -2.41 -7.77 2.72
C TYR A 146 -3.94 -7.69 2.71
N ARG A 147 -4.56 -8.51 3.57
CA ARG A 147 -6.01 -8.57 3.74
C ARG A 147 -6.62 -7.21 4.12
N ASP A 148 -5.88 -6.37 4.82
CA ASP A 148 -6.36 -5.06 5.26
C ASP A 148 -6.29 -3.99 4.15
N GLY A 149 -5.87 -4.32 2.93
CA GLY A 149 -5.77 -3.38 1.81
C GLY A 149 -4.44 -2.62 1.73
N ILE A 150 -3.41 -3.04 2.46
CA ILE A 150 -2.03 -2.58 2.23
C ILE A 150 -1.40 -3.45 1.14
N ALA A 151 -0.63 -2.86 0.23
CA ALA A 151 0.21 -3.60 -0.71
C ALA A 151 1.65 -3.08 -0.67
N ILE A 152 2.61 -3.95 -0.91
CA ILE A 152 4.01 -3.58 -1.11
C ILE A 152 4.40 -4.07 -2.50
N ILE A 153 4.66 -3.13 -3.40
CA ILE A 153 5.23 -3.40 -4.71
C ILE A 153 6.73 -3.18 -4.59
N TYR A 154 7.54 -4.12 -5.03
CA TYR A 154 8.98 -3.93 -5.13
C TYR A 154 9.42 -4.10 -6.58
N PHE A 155 10.40 -3.32 -7.00
CA PHE A 155 11.14 -3.55 -8.24
C PHE A 155 12.55 -3.98 -7.88
N GLN A 156 12.89 -5.24 -8.13
CA GLN A 156 14.22 -5.77 -7.86
C GLN A 156 15.16 -5.48 -9.03
N PHE A 157 16.38 -5.07 -8.71
CA PHE A 157 17.48 -4.85 -9.64
C PHE A 157 18.76 -5.46 -9.07
N ASP A 158 19.44 -6.26 -9.89
CA ASP A 158 20.74 -6.84 -9.57
C ASP A 158 21.80 -6.20 -10.47
N GLY A 159 22.81 -5.58 -9.84
CA GLY A 159 23.84 -4.83 -10.53
C GLY A 159 25.21 -5.47 -10.35
N LYS A 160 25.96 -5.61 -11.45
CA LYS A 160 27.34 -6.09 -11.46
C LYS A 160 28.19 -5.21 -12.37
N TRP A 161 29.31 -4.70 -11.83
CA TRP A 161 30.24 -3.82 -12.52
C TRP A 161 31.69 -4.17 -12.17
N ASN A 162 32.63 -3.62 -12.95
CA ASN A 162 34.06 -3.65 -12.64
C ASN A 162 34.47 -2.37 -11.88
N GLY A 163 33.75 -2.02 -10.82
CA GLY A 163 34.01 -0.85 -9.98
C GLY A 163 33.34 0.44 -10.46
N ILE A 164 32.04 0.59 -10.22
CA ILE A 164 31.35 1.89 -10.36
C ILE A 164 31.69 2.78 -9.16
N ASP A 165 32.04 4.05 -9.40
CA ASP A 165 32.34 4.99 -8.33
C ASP A 165 31.08 5.42 -7.56
N ASP A 166 31.28 5.98 -6.37
CA ASP A 166 30.19 6.33 -5.45
C ASP A 166 29.34 7.52 -5.92
N ASP A 167 29.86 8.45 -6.74
CA ASP A 167 29.05 9.51 -7.36
C ASP A 167 28.10 8.92 -8.40
N SER A 168 28.63 8.12 -9.32
CA SER A 168 27.86 7.45 -10.37
C SER A 168 26.83 6.47 -9.81
N PHE A 169 27.20 5.69 -8.79
CA PHE A 169 26.28 4.77 -8.12
C PHE A 169 25.13 5.53 -7.42
N LEU A 170 25.42 6.65 -6.78
CA LEU A 170 24.39 7.48 -6.15
C LEU A 170 23.41 8.04 -7.18
N SER A 171 23.92 8.68 -8.25
CA SER A 171 23.07 9.35 -9.24
C SER A 171 22.28 8.37 -10.12
N SER A 172 22.93 7.30 -10.56
CA SER A 172 22.40 6.43 -11.60
C SER A 172 21.60 5.25 -11.06
N ILE A 173 21.89 4.82 -9.82
CA ILE A 173 21.35 3.60 -9.23
C ILE A 173 20.50 3.95 -7.99
N ILE A 174 21.05 4.53 -6.93
CA ILE A 174 20.25 4.88 -5.73
C ILE A 174 19.13 5.89 -6.06
N ASN A 175 19.44 6.92 -6.83
CA ASN A 175 18.51 7.97 -7.23
C ASN A 175 17.83 7.71 -8.57
N MET A 176 17.59 6.44 -8.90
CA MET A 176 16.92 6.06 -10.13
C MET A 176 15.56 6.74 -10.35
N SER A 177 14.84 7.08 -9.26
CA SER A 177 13.58 7.83 -9.33
C SER A 177 13.71 9.27 -9.82
N GLN A 178 14.91 9.83 -9.81
CA GLN A 178 15.25 11.17 -10.31
C GLN A 178 15.93 11.12 -11.68
N ARG A 179 16.19 9.92 -12.22
CA ARG A 179 16.81 9.74 -13.53
C ARG A 179 15.72 9.67 -14.60
N TYR A 180 15.95 10.40 -15.69
CA TYR A 180 15.15 10.33 -16.89
C TYR A 180 15.65 9.20 -17.80
N PHE A 181 14.72 8.52 -18.44
CA PHE A 181 14.95 7.42 -19.37
C PHE A 181 14.30 7.75 -20.70
N ASP A 182 15.06 7.54 -21.77
CA ASP A 182 14.65 7.79 -23.15
C ASP A 182 13.56 6.79 -23.58
N LYS A 183 13.60 5.57 -23.02
CA LYS A 183 12.57 4.55 -23.25
C LYS A 183 12.29 3.76 -21.99
N ILE A 184 11.02 3.38 -21.84
CA ILE A 184 10.54 2.45 -20.81
C ILE A 184 9.73 1.38 -21.52
N TRP A 185 10.12 0.11 -21.33
CA TRP A 185 9.51 -1.05 -21.96
C TRP A 185 8.72 -1.85 -20.93
N VAL A 186 7.41 -2.01 -21.13
CA VAL A 186 6.47 -2.65 -20.20
C VAL A 186 5.56 -3.63 -20.95
N ASP A 187 5.11 -4.68 -20.26
CA ASP A 187 4.12 -5.62 -20.78
C ASP A 187 2.84 -4.92 -21.26
N ALA A 188 2.38 -5.24 -22.47
CA ALA A 188 1.24 -4.58 -23.10
C ALA A 188 -0.07 -4.80 -22.33
N LYS A 189 -0.26 -5.95 -21.68
CA LYS A 189 -1.49 -6.21 -20.90
C LYS A 189 -1.53 -5.34 -19.66
N LEU A 190 -0.40 -5.14 -18.99
CA LEU A 190 -0.32 -4.21 -17.86
C LEU A 190 -0.66 -2.78 -18.28
N GLN A 191 -0.07 -2.30 -19.38
CA GLN A 191 -0.35 -0.96 -19.89
C GLN A 191 -1.82 -0.80 -20.32
N MET A 192 -2.42 -1.83 -20.93
CA MET A 192 -3.84 -1.82 -21.29
C MET A 192 -4.74 -1.71 -20.05
N LEU A 193 -4.47 -2.52 -19.02
CA LEU A 193 -5.23 -2.51 -17.77
C LEU A 193 -5.09 -1.17 -17.03
N ASP A 194 -3.88 -0.60 -16.98
CA ASP A 194 -3.68 0.75 -16.44
C ASP A 194 -4.48 1.79 -17.22
N GLY A 195 -4.39 1.75 -18.56
CA GLY A 195 -5.14 2.65 -19.44
C GLY A 195 -6.65 2.60 -19.19
N GLU A 196 -7.23 1.40 -19.06
CA GLU A 196 -8.65 1.23 -18.72
C GLU A 196 -9.03 1.87 -17.37
N VAL A 197 -8.15 1.76 -16.36
CA VAL A 197 -8.36 2.31 -15.01
C VAL A 197 -8.23 3.83 -15.02
N VAL A 198 -7.19 4.36 -15.64
CA VAL A 198 -6.89 5.80 -15.69
C VAL A 198 -7.95 6.54 -16.51
N LEU A 199 -8.38 5.95 -17.64
CA LEU A 199 -9.35 6.59 -18.54
C LEU A 199 -10.76 6.72 -17.93
N GLU A 200 -11.12 5.92 -16.93
CA GLU A 200 -12.43 6.03 -16.27
C GLU A 200 -12.61 7.39 -15.58
N ASN A 201 -11.53 7.91 -14.97
CA ASN A 201 -11.52 9.16 -14.20
C ASN A 201 -10.74 10.28 -14.91
N SER A 202 -10.34 10.09 -16.16
CA SER A 202 -9.54 11.08 -16.90
C SER A 202 -10.39 12.28 -17.37
N PHE A 203 -9.70 13.40 -17.59
CA PHE A 203 -10.23 14.65 -18.15
C PHE A 203 -11.28 15.38 -17.29
N GLU A 204 -11.49 14.97 -16.04
CA GLU A 204 -12.39 15.70 -15.12
C GLU A 204 -11.88 17.12 -14.87
N ASP A 205 -10.59 17.28 -14.55
CA ASP A 205 -9.97 18.57 -14.22
C ASP A 205 -9.79 19.51 -15.43
N VAL A 206 -9.73 18.95 -16.65
CA VAL A 206 -9.64 19.72 -17.91
C VAL A 206 -10.84 20.65 -18.07
N PHE A 207 -12.01 20.21 -17.58
CA PHE A 207 -13.23 20.97 -17.61
C PHE A 207 -13.53 21.53 -16.22
N SER A 208 -12.58 22.25 -15.63
CA SER A 208 -12.79 22.94 -14.35
C SER A 208 -12.39 24.42 -14.44
N ILE A 209 -13.13 25.29 -13.73
CA ILE A 209 -12.80 26.72 -13.59
C ILE A 209 -12.81 27.07 -12.10
N GLY A 210 -11.66 27.46 -11.57
CA GLY A 210 -11.51 27.80 -10.15
C GLY A 210 -11.85 26.63 -9.20
N GLY A 211 -11.61 25.39 -9.61
CA GLY A 211 -11.95 24.18 -8.86
C GLY A 211 -13.40 23.71 -9.01
N ASN A 212 -14.24 24.44 -9.75
CA ASN A 212 -15.59 23.99 -10.06
C ASN A 212 -15.59 23.24 -11.38
N TYR A 213 -15.96 21.96 -11.32
CA TYR A 213 -16.13 21.13 -12.49
C TYR A 213 -17.31 21.62 -13.32
N LEU A 214 -17.04 21.89 -14.60
CA LEU A 214 -18.05 22.14 -15.60
C LEU A 214 -18.76 20.82 -15.90
N ASP A 215 -20.08 20.80 -15.76
CA ASP A 215 -20.93 19.65 -16.06
C ASP A 215 -21.98 20.01 -17.13
N GLY A 216 -22.36 19.04 -17.94
CA GLY A 216 -23.29 19.22 -19.05
C GLY A 216 -23.16 18.13 -20.11
N ARG A 217 -24.20 17.97 -20.93
CA ARG A 217 -24.24 16.93 -21.98
C ARG A 217 -23.09 17.08 -22.99
N GLU A 218 -22.72 18.30 -23.35
CA GLU A 218 -21.63 18.58 -24.30
C GLU A 218 -20.26 18.22 -23.72
N ILE A 219 -20.03 18.57 -22.45
CA ILE A 219 -18.79 18.25 -21.74
C ILE A 219 -18.66 16.74 -21.57
N ARG A 220 -19.72 16.04 -21.18
CA ARG A 220 -19.72 14.57 -21.08
C ARG A 220 -19.42 13.92 -22.43
N LYS A 221 -19.99 14.43 -23.53
CA LYS A 221 -19.66 13.94 -24.89
C LYS A 221 -18.19 14.20 -25.25
N LEU A 222 -17.65 15.36 -24.89
CA LEU A 222 -16.26 15.70 -25.17
C LEU A 222 -15.29 14.84 -24.35
N LYS A 223 -15.55 14.63 -23.05
CA LYS A 223 -14.83 13.69 -22.19
C LYS A 223 -14.83 12.28 -22.80
N GLN A 224 -16.00 11.79 -23.22
CA GLN A 224 -16.09 10.48 -23.87
C GLN A 224 -15.27 10.42 -25.16
N LYS A 225 -15.36 11.44 -26.03
CA LYS A 225 -14.57 11.50 -27.26
C LYS A 225 -13.05 11.50 -26.98
N MET A 226 -12.61 12.22 -25.94
CA MET A 226 -11.21 12.23 -25.53
C MET A 226 -10.77 10.85 -25.02
N ARG A 227 -11.61 10.17 -24.22
CA ARG A 227 -11.36 8.80 -23.75
C ARG A 227 -11.28 7.82 -24.91
N ASP A 228 -12.20 7.90 -25.87
CA ASP A 228 -12.21 7.03 -27.06
C ASP A 228 -10.95 7.26 -27.91
N ASN A 229 -10.53 8.51 -28.09
CA ASN A 229 -9.29 8.85 -28.80
C ASN A 229 -8.05 8.31 -28.08
N SER A 230 -7.96 8.46 -26.75
CA SER A 230 -6.84 7.91 -25.97
C SER A 230 -6.81 6.38 -25.99
N MET A 231 -7.97 5.72 -25.91
CA MET A 231 -8.07 4.27 -26.04
C MET A 231 -7.64 3.80 -27.44
N LYS A 232 -7.96 4.58 -28.47
CA LYS A 232 -7.49 4.32 -29.83
C LYS A 232 -5.97 4.38 -29.93
N VAL A 233 -5.34 5.42 -29.38
CA VAL A 233 -3.86 5.52 -29.33
C VAL A 233 -3.25 4.32 -28.62
N LEU A 234 -3.80 3.95 -27.46
CA LEU A 234 -3.35 2.80 -26.67
C LEU A 234 -3.43 1.49 -27.47
N THR A 235 -4.54 1.28 -28.19
CA THR A 235 -4.74 0.08 -29.02
C THR A 235 -3.80 0.05 -30.23
N GLU A 236 -3.68 1.17 -30.96
CA GLU A 236 -2.79 1.30 -32.11
C GLU A 236 -1.31 1.11 -31.72
N SER A 237 -0.90 1.56 -30.53
CA SER A 237 0.45 1.32 -30.00
C SER A 237 0.75 -0.17 -29.78
N PHE A 238 -0.22 -0.97 -29.33
CA PHE A 238 0.00 -2.40 -29.10
C PHE A 238 -0.18 -3.26 -30.36
N GLU A 239 -0.68 -2.69 -31.46
CA GLU A 239 -0.62 -3.33 -32.78
C GLU A 239 0.80 -3.28 -33.39
N LYS A 240 1.65 -2.35 -32.94
CA LYS A 240 3.06 -2.26 -33.34
C LYS A 240 3.87 -3.43 -32.74
N GLU A 241 4.93 -3.86 -33.42
CA GLU A 241 5.81 -4.91 -32.91
C GLU A 241 6.53 -4.47 -31.62
N GLY A 242 6.46 -5.31 -30.59
CA GLY A 242 7.24 -5.12 -29.36
C GLY A 242 8.71 -5.51 -29.53
N CYS A 243 9.50 -5.30 -28.48
CA CYS A 243 10.90 -5.71 -28.42
C CYS A 243 11.07 -6.92 -27.48
N THR A 244 11.87 -7.89 -27.90
CA THR A 244 12.16 -9.09 -27.11
C THR A 244 13.32 -8.85 -26.17
N PHE A 245 13.10 -9.09 -24.88
CA PHE A 245 14.11 -9.01 -23.84
C PHE A 245 14.29 -10.38 -23.16
N SER A 246 15.53 -10.76 -22.92
CA SER A 246 15.88 -11.92 -22.11
C SER A 246 16.28 -11.41 -20.73
N PHE A 247 15.43 -11.69 -19.74
CA PHE A 247 15.72 -11.37 -18.34
C PHE A 247 16.53 -12.50 -17.70
N ASP A 248 16.14 -13.74 -17.97
CA ASP A 248 16.78 -14.94 -17.45
C ASP A 248 16.99 -15.94 -18.59
N ASN A 249 17.88 -16.93 -18.39
CA ASN A 249 18.15 -18.01 -19.36
C ASN A 249 16.94 -18.90 -19.71
N HIS A 250 15.77 -18.62 -19.12
CA HIS A 250 14.59 -19.48 -19.16
C HIS A 250 13.36 -18.82 -19.79
N ARG A 251 13.37 -17.51 -20.04
CA ARG A 251 12.20 -16.80 -20.57
C ARG A 251 12.55 -15.53 -21.35
N GLU A 252 11.97 -15.45 -22.54
CA GLU A 252 11.90 -14.22 -23.32
C GLU A 252 10.59 -13.49 -23.04
N TRP A 253 10.67 -12.16 -22.97
CA TRP A 253 9.54 -11.27 -22.76
C TRP A 253 9.42 -10.32 -23.94
N ILE A 254 8.23 -10.22 -24.50
CA ILE A 254 7.91 -9.21 -25.52
C ILE A 254 7.34 -8.01 -24.77
N LEU A 255 8.09 -6.91 -24.75
CA LEU A 255 7.70 -5.68 -24.08
C LEU A 255 7.46 -4.57 -25.10
N HIS A 256 6.54 -3.67 -24.79
CA HIS A 256 6.23 -2.52 -25.63
C HIS A 256 6.69 -1.26 -24.94
N GLN A 257 7.11 -0.26 -25.72
CA GLN A 257 7.35 1.07 -25.16
C GLN A 257 6.04 1.61 -24.55
N ILE A 258 6.13 2.63 -23.70
CA ILE A 258 4.95 3.33 -23.21
C ILE A 258 4.09 3.78 -24.40
N ALA A 259 2.82 3.39 -24.40
CA ALA A 259 1.93 3.66 -25.52
C ALA A 259 1.88 5.17 -25.86
N GLY A 260 2.06 5.48 -27.15
CA GLY A 260 2.06 6.83 -27.69
C GLY A 260 3.41 7.55 -27.65
N THR A 261 4.49 6.89 -27.21
CA THR A 261 5.82 7.49 -27.13
C THR A 261 6.78 7.01 -28.22
N GLU A 262 6.36 6.07 -29.07
CA GLU A 262 7.23 5.36 -30.02
C GLU A 262 7.81 6.28 -31.10
N GLU A 263 7.08 7.34 -31.45
CA GLU A 263 7.45 8.31 -32.48
C GLU A 263 8.02 9.61 -31.89
N ASN A 264 8.20 9.68 -30.57
CA ASN A 264 8.69 10.86 -29.89
C ASN A 264 10.09 10.66 -29.32
N GLU A 265 11.10 11.02 -30.12
CA GLU A 265 12.52 10.96 -29.71
C GLU A 265 12.88 11.88 -28.54
N SER A 266 12.02 12.87 -28.22
CA SER A 266 12.21 13.77 -27.07
C SER A 266 11.46 13.33 -25.82
N TRP A 267 10.79 12.18 -25.86
CA TRP A 267 10.09 11.66 -24.70
C TRP A 267 11.08 11.16 -23.66
N GLU A 268 10.88 11.60 -22.43
CA GLU A 268 11.64 11.14 -21.27
C GLU A 268 10.68 10.92 -20.11
N SER A 269 10.94 9.91 -19.29
CA SER A 269 10.19 9.68 -18.06
C SER A 269 11.05 9.00 -17.01
N THR A 270 10.53 8.87 -15.80
CA THR A 270 11.22 8.21 -14.69
C THR A 270 10.53 6.89 -14.35
N ILE A 271 11.17 6.08 -13.50
CA ILE A 271 10.61 4.84 -12.96
C ILE A 271 9.26 5.03 -12.24
N GLU A 272 8.91 6.28 -11.88
CA GLU A 272 7.61 6.61 -11.29
C GLU A 272 6.43 6.32 -12.23
N MET A 273 6.67 6.32 -13.55
CA MET A 273 5.67 5.87 -14.53
C MET A 273 5.34 4.38 -14.31
N CYS A 274 6.36 3.53 -14.16
CA CYS A 274 6.17 2.12 -13.84
C CYS A 274 5.47 1.97 -12.48
N ARG A 275 5.91 2.69 -11.44
CA ARG A 275 5.20 2.67 -10.14
C ARG A 275 3.71 2.96 -10.32
N SER A 276 3.36 4.00 -11.09
CA SER A 276 1.97 4.38 -11.35
C SER A 276 1.19 3.26 -12.04
N ILE A 277 1.70 2.73 -13.16
CA ILE A 277 1.07 1.65 -13.94
C ILE A 277 0.78 0.45 -13.04
N TYR A 278 1.80 -0.05 -12.33
CA TYR A 278 1.65 -1.23 -11.48
C TYR A 278 0.71 -0.95 -10.30
N SER A 279 0.79 0.23 -9.67
CA SER A 279 -0.10 0.59 -8.54
C SER A 279 -1.57 0.61 -8.95
N ASN A 280 -1.88 1.21 -10.11
CA ASN A 280 -3.23 1.32 -10.63
C ASN A 280 -3.80 -0.06 -11.02
N VAL A 281 -2.99 -0.87 -11.70
CA VAL A 281 -3.36 -2.25 -12.03
C VAL A 281 -3.64 -3.03 -10.76
N ILE A 282 -2.75 -3.02 -9.77
CA ILE A 282 -2.96 -3.72 -8.49
C ILE A 282 -4.21 -3.21 -7.77
N GLY A 283 -4.42 -1.90 -7.68
CA GLY A 283 -5.62 -1.31 -7.08
C GLY A 283 -6.90 -1.77 -7.74
N SER A 284 -6.90 -1.88 -9.08
CA SER A 284 -8.04 -2.40 -9.84
C SER A 284 -8.28 -3.89 -9.61
N MET A 285 -7.28 -4.67 -9.21
CA MET A 285 -7.41 -6.11 -8.95
C MET A 285 -7.97 -6.42 -7.57
N LEU A 286 -7.99 -5.45 -6.65
CA LEU A 286 -8.50 -5.66 -5.29
C LEU A 286 -10.01 -5.93 -5.30
N VAL A 287 -10.39 -7.00 -4.60
CA VAL A 287 -11.81 -7.34 -4.39
C VAL A 287 -12.13 -7.12 -2.92
N PRO A 288 -13.02 -6.16 -2.55
CA PRO A 288 -13.37 -5.92 -1.15
C PRO A 288 -14.17 -7.10 -0.60
N GLN A 289 -13.99 -7.42 0.69
CA GLN A 289 -14.72 -8.52 1.33
C GLN A 289 -16.22 -8.24 1.43
N TYR A 290 -16.60 -6.97 1.62
CA TYR A 290 -17.97 -6.50 1.69
C TYR A 290 -18.31 -5.69 0.43
N LYS A 291 -19.56 -5.82 -0.06
CA LYS A 291 -20.02 -5.06 -1.23
C LYS A 291 -19.99 -3.57 -0.91
N THR A 292 -18.98 -2.87 -1.40
CA THR A 292 -18.99 -1.41 -1.53
C THR A 292 -19.68 -1.03 -2.85
N ASN A 293 -20.15 0.21 -2.95
CA ASN A 293 -20.59 0.76 -4.23
C ASN A 293 -19.49 0.55 -5.28
N LYS A 294 -19.88 0.37 -6.55
CA LYS A 294 -19.07 -0.06 -7.71
C LYS A 294 -17.88 0.86 -8.05
N THR A 295 -16.97 1.16 -7.13
CA THR A 295 -15.72 1.86 -7.44
C THR A 295 -14.73 0.83 -7.96
N LYS A 296 -14.35 0.95 -9.23
CA LYS A 296 -13.34 0.09 -9.87
C LYS A 296 -11.91 0.46 -9.50
N SER A 297 -11.70 1.68 -9.01
CA SER A 297 -10.40 2.18 -8.54
C SER A 297 -10.53 2.74 -7.12
N TYR A 298 -9.55 2.42 -6.29
CA TYR A 298 -9.45 2.93 -4.92
C TYR A 298 -8.35 3.98 -4.87
N SER A 299 -8.63 5.12 -4.23
CA SER A 299 -7.58 6.05 -3.84
C SER A 299 -6.61 5.36 -2.88
N TYR A 300 -5.35 5.77 -2.91
CA TYR A 300 -4.30 5.22 -2.06
C TYR A 300 -3.28 6.27 -1.68
N LEU A 301 -2.71 6.14 -0.48
CA LEU A 301 -1.46 6.78 -0.13
C LEU A 301 -0.29 5.87 -0.50
N TRP A 302 0.88 6.44 -0.76
CA TRP A 302 2.06 5.64 -1.04
C TRP A 302 3.33 6.23 -0.41
N HIS A 303 4.28 5.35 -0.11
CA HIS A 303 5.63 5.71 0.32
C HIS A 303 6.65 4.89 -0.48
N GLY A 304 7.70 5.53 -0.97
CA GLY A 304 8.78 4.88 -1.71
C GLY A 304 10.11 4.94 -0.95
N ARG A 305 10.74 3.80 -0.70
CA ARG A 305 12.09 3.72 -0.13
C ARG A 305 12.89 2.58 -0.77
N PRO A 306 14.04 2.86 -1.41
CA PRO A 306 14.92 1.79 -1.85
C PRO A 306 15.54 1.06 -0.65
N SER A 307 15.72 -0.24 -0.81
CA SER A 307 16.55 -1.09 0.04
C SER A 307 17.76 -1.53 -0.76
N VAL A 308 18.95 -1.14 -0.30
CA VAL A 308 20.21 -1.32 -1.03
C VAL A 308 21.09 -2.29 -0.27
N SER A 309 21.44 -3.40 -0.90
CA SER A 309 22.41 -4.36 -0.40
C SER A 309 23.72 -4.20 -1.15
N LEU A 310 24.72 -3.57 -0.53
CA LEU A 310 26.09 -3.52 -1.03
C LEU A 310 26.77 -4.85 -0.73
N LEU A 311 26.89 -5.69 -1.77
CA LEU A 311 27.34 -7.07 -1.62
C LEU A 311 28.88 -7.17 -1.76
N ARG A 312 29.44 -6.51 -2.79
CA ARG A 312 30.88 -6.46 -3.06
C ARG A 312 31.34 -5.08 -3.50
N PHE A 313 32.49 -4.66 -2.98
CA PHE A 313 33.16 -3.41 -3.34
C PHE A 313 34.65 -3.51 -3.01
N ASP A 314 35.44 -2.59 -3.57
CA ASP A 314 36.89 -2.62 -3.42
C ASP A 314 37.33 -2.42 -1.97
N LYS A 315 38.27 -3.26 -1.51
CA LYS A 315 38.82 -3.24 -0.13
C LYS A 315 37.74 -3.39 0.95
N GLN A 316 36.69 -4.16 0.64
CA GLN A 316 35.65 -4.53 1.61
C GLN A 316 36.26 -5.20 2.85
N PRO A 317 35.97 -4.70 4.06
CA PRO A 317 36.57 -5.19 5.30
C PRO A 317 35.82 -6.41 5.86
N GLN A 318 36.47 -7.07 6.83
CA GLN A 318 35.94 -8.22 7.58
C GLN A 318 35.15 -7.82 8.82
N ASP A 319 35.31 -6.59 9.31
CA ASP A 319 34.71 -6.12 10.55
C ASP A 319 34.08 -4.73 10.39
N LYS A 320 33.05 -4.48 11.22
CA LYS A 320 32.28 -3.24 11.20
C LYS A 320 33.13 -2.01 11.57
N SER A 321 34.11 -2.16 12.46
CA SER A 321 34.93 -1.04 12.90
C SER A 321 35.81 -0.51 11.77
N ALA A 322 36.39 -1.42 10.98
CA ALA A 322 37.15 -1.10 9.79
C ALA A 322 36.25 -0.53 8.68
N LEU A 323 35.03 -1.04 8.52
CA LEU A 323 34.04 -0.49 7.58
C LEU A 323 33.74 0.98 7.88
N LEU A 324 33.31 1.27 9.11
CA LEU A 324 32.92 2.60 9.52
C LEU A 324 34.11 3.57 9.50
N LYS A 325 35.30 3.10 9.87
CA LYS A 325 36.53 3.92 9.81
C LYS A 325 36.91 4.31 8.39
N ASN A 326 36.74 3.41 7.42
CA ASN A 326 37.26 3.62 6.07
C ASN A 326 36.23 4.17 5.08
N PHE A 327 34.94 3.91 5.28
CA PHE A 327 33.90 4.15 4.28
C PHE A 327 32.68 4.91 4.81
N SER A 328 32.70 5.42 6.05
CA SER A 328 31.56 6.14 6.64
C SER A 328 31.05 7.31 5.80
N GLU A 329 31.95 8.04 5.13
CA GLU A 329 31.60 9.14 4.25
C GLU A 329 30.76 8.70 3.04
N SER A 330 31.18 7.65 2.32
CA SER A 330 30.40 7.10 1.21
C SER A 330 29.07 6.51 1.68
N LEU A 331 29.05 5.84 2.83
CA LEU A 331 27.81 5.32 3.41
C LEU A 331 26.84 6.45 3.80
N ALA A 332 27.35 7.54 4.39
CA ALA A 332 26.54 8.70 4.76
C ALA A 332 25.94 9.38 3.52
N LYS A 333 26.74 9.50 2.45
CA LYS A 333 26.29 10.00 1.15
C LYS A 333 25.16 9.15 0.56
N PHE A 334 25.28 7.83 0.57
CA PHE A 334 24.22 6.93 0.11
C PHE A 334 22.95 7.03 0.96
N LEU A 335 23.09 7.07 2.28
CA LEU A 335 21.95 7.17 3.21
C LEU A 335 21.13 8.44 3.01
N ASN A 336 21.79 9.56 2.77
CA ASN A 336 21.09 10.82 2.55
C ASN A 336 20.72 11.05 1.08
N ARG A 337 21.13 10.14 0.19
CA ARG A 337 20.85 10.20 -1.25
C ARG A 337 21.36 11.50 -1.90
N ALA A 338 22.41 12.10 -1.35
CA ALA A 338 22.97 13.38 -1.77
C ALA A 338 24.46 13.46 -1.41
N ASP A 339 25.23 14.25 -2.15
CA ASP A 339 26.61 14.56 -1.77
C ASP A 339 26.62 15.57 -0.62
N ILE A 340 27.11 15.16 0.55
CA ILE A 340 27.06 15.94 1.78
C ILE A 340 28.45 16.37 2.21
N SER A 341 28.52 17.57 2.81
CA SER A 341 29.75 18.09 3.40
C SER A 341 30.16 17.30 4.66
N GLU A 342 31.47 17.13 4.88
CA GLU A 342 32.04 16.32 5.98
C GLU A 342 31.48 16.61 7.39
N LYS A 343 30.91 17.80 7.64
CA LYS A 343 30.40 18.23 8.95
C LYS A 343 29.04 17.63 9.33
N GLU A 344 28.28 17.08 8.38
CA GLU A 344 26.94 16.49 8.61
C GLU A 344 26.95 14.95 8.56
N ASN A 345 28.14 14.32 8.49
CA ASN A 345 28.34 12.89 8.26
C ASN A 345 28.08 11.96 9.46
N SER A 346 27.19 12.31 10.40
CA SER A 346 26.84 11.35 11.45
C SER A 346 25.99 10.24 10.88
N LEU A 347 26.56 9.04 10.76
CA LEU A 347 25.80 7.84 10.43
C LEU A 347 24.75 7.57 11.52
N PRO A 348 23.54 7.10 11.16
CA PRO A 348 22.62 6.53 12.13
C PRO A 348 23.27 5.32 12.83
N PRO A 349 22.73 4.87 13.97
CA PRO A 349 23.20 3.64 14.59
C PRO A 349 23.08 2.45 13.62
N ASP A 350 24.02 1.52 13.71
CA ASP A 350 23.91 0.21 13.08
C ASP A 350 22.85 -0.60 13.82
N LEU A 351 21.79 -0.95 13.10
CA LEU A 351 20.64 -1.69 13.61
C LEU A 351 20.89 -3.20 13.63
N ARG A 352 21.97 -3.68 12.96
CA ARG A 352 22.38 -5.09 12.98
C ARG A 352 23.36 -5.32 14.12
N LYS A 353 23.01 -6.19 15.08
CA LYS A 353 23.88 -6.48 16.24
C LYS A 353 25.03 -7.45 15.92
N PHE A 354 24.83 -8.33 14.95
CA PHE A 354 25.82 -9.34 14.56
C PHE A 354 26.88 -8.78 13.62
N ASN A 355 28.06 -9.41 13.56
CA ASN A 355 29.20 -8.94 12.75
C ASN A 355 29.23 -9.58 11.34
N ASP A 356 28.08 -9.65 10.68
CA ASP A 356 27.89 -10.20 9.33
C ASP A 356 27.69 -9.09 8.28
N TYR A 357 26.86 -8.10 8.60
CA TYR A 357 26.65 -6.90 7.81
C TYR A 357 26.21 -5.73 8.71
N CYS A 358 26.31 -4.50 8.22
CA CYS A 358 25.68 -3.35 8.86
C CYS A 358 24.30 -3.07 8.26
N LEU A 359 23.35 -2.66 9.09
CA LEU A 359 22.08 -2.06 8.66
C LEU A 359 22.04 -0.61 9.14
N HIS A 360 22.13 0.32 8.19
CA HIS A 360 21.86 1.73 8.44
C HIS A 360 20.60 2.13 7.67
N ALA A 361 19.72 2.88 8.29
CA ALA A 361 18.50 3.32 7.62
C ALA A 361 17.99 4.63 8.20
N ASN A 362 17.30 5.39 7.35
CA ASN A 362 16.65 6.66 7.69
C ASN A 362 15.36 6.80 6.87
N ARG A 363 14.73 7.99 6.90
CA ARG A 363 13.48 8.24 6.19
C ARG A 363 13.51 7.94 4.69
N SER A 364 14.68 7.97 4.05
CA SER A 364 14.81 7.91 2.59
C SER A 364 15.27 6.56 2.02
N ILE A 365 15.91 5.69 2.81
CA ILE A 365 16.57 4.48 2.30
C ILE A 365 16.92 3.48 3.42
N TYR A 366 16.98 2.20 3.06
CA TYR A 366 17.63 1.14 3.83
C TYR A 366 18.97 0.76 3.17
N LEU A 367 20.05 0.73 3.94
CA LEU A 367 21.38 0.40 3.45
C LEU A 367 21.97 -0.77 4.24
N TRP A 368 22.07 -1.91 3.57
CA TRP A 368 22.73 -3.11 4.04
C TRP A 368 24.14 -3.14 3.46
N THR A 369 25.17 -3.12 4.31
CA THR A 369 26.56 -3.17 3.86
C THR A 369 27.21 -4.45 4.34
N TRP A 370 27.46 -5.37 3.42
CA TRP A 370 28.00 -6.68 3.76
C TRP A 370 29.47 -6.56 4.14
N LEU A 371 29.92 -7.46 5.01
CA LEU A 371 31.34 -7.67 5.28
C LEU A 371 31.82 -8.83 4.41
N ARG A 372 33.14 -8.91 4.18
CA ARG A 372 33.75 -9.98 3.39
C ARG A 372 34.59 -10.88 4.29
N GLY A 373 34.26 -12.17 4.36
CA GLY A 373 35.09 -13.16 5.06
C GLY A 373 36.44 -13.42 4.35
N GLU A 374 37.42 -13.98 5.07
CA GLU A 374 38.79 -14.23 4.56
C GLU A 374 38.85 -15.06 3.27
N ASN A 375 37.92 -16.00 3.08
CA ASN A 375 37.91 -16.95 1.98
C ASN A 375 36.67 -16.83 1.08
N GLU A 376 35.99 -15.68 1.09
CA GLU A 376 34.83 -15.48 0.23
C GLU A 376 35.23 -15.06 -1.18
N SER A 377 34.50 -15.57 -2.18
CA SER A 377 34.69 -15.25 -3.60
C SER A 377 34.53 -13.75 -3.87
N GLU A 378 35.25 -13.29 -4.90
CA GLU A 378 35.05 -11.96 -5.49
C GLU A 378 33.64 -11.80 -6.06
N ASP A 379 33.06 -12.89 -6.57
CA ASP A 379 31.66 -12.95 -6.97
C ASP A 379 30.82 -13.57 -5.86
N ILE A 380 29.99 -12.75 -5.20
CA ILE A 380 29.12 -13.21 -4.12
C ILE A 380 28.06 -14.22 -4.60
N TRP A 381 27.72 -14.23 -5.89
CA TRP A 381 26.73 -15.15 -6.44
C TRP A 381 27.23 -16.60 -6.52
N ASP A 382 28.54 -16.84 -6.31
CA ASP A 382 29.10 -18.18 -6.14
C ASP A 382 28.63 -18.84 -4.83
N ASP A 383 28.27 -18.05 -3.81
CA ASP A 383 27.67 -18.57 -2.58
C ASP A 383 26.17 -18.82 -2.79
N ARG A 384 25.78 -20.09 -2.61
CA ARG A 384 24.39 -20.57 -2.75
C ARG A 384 23.42 -19.87 -1.80
N ASN A 385 23.90 -19.31 -0.68
CA ASN A 385 23.04 -18.67 0.32
C ASN A 385 22.83 -17.17 0.06
N THR A 386 23.50 -16.58 -0.94
CA THR A 386 23.42 -15.14 -1.21
C THR A 386 21.99 -14.67 -1.46
N SER A 387 21.25 -15.38 -2.32
CA SER A 387 19.85 -15.06 -2.62
C SER A 387 18.98 -15.15 -1.37
N SER A 388 19.15 -16.19 -0.55
CA SER A 388 18.41 -16.34 0.71
C SER A 388 18.64 -15.16 1.66
N ARG A 389 19.90 -14.73 1.86
CA ARG A 389 20.23 -13.58 2.73
C ARG A 389 19.67 -12.25 2.21
N ILE A 390 19.68 -12.04 0.90
CA ILE A 390 19.07 -10.87 0.26
C ILE A 390 17.55 -10.86 0.52
N LEU A 391 16.89 -12.01 0.38
CA LEU A 391 15.46 -12.15 0.63
C LEU A 391 15.11 -12.02 2.12
N GLU A 392 15.98 -12.45 3.04
CA GLU A 392 15.84 -12.18 4.48
C GLU A 392 15.79 -10.66 4.75
N ASN A 393 16.73 -9.90 4.16
CA ASN A 393 16.75 -8.44 4.30
C ASN A 393 15.48 -7.81 3.72
N GLN A 394 15.02 -8.28 2.57
CA GLN A 394 13.78 -7.80 1.96
C GLN A 394 12.54 -8.13 2.81
N ALA A 395 12.45 -9.32 3.41
CA ALA A 395 11.37 -9.68 4.32
C ALA A 395 11.30 -8.73 5.54
N ARG A 396 12.45 -8.32 6.09
CA ARG A 396 12.52 -7.31 7.16
C ARG A 396 12.03 -5.94 6.69
N VAL A 397 12.44 -5.51 5.50
CA VAL A 397 11.98 -4.23 4.93
C VAL A 397 10.47 -4.24 4.73
N GLU A 398 9.92 -5.32 4.16
CA GLU A 398 8.47 -5.45 3.97
C GLU A 398 7.70 -5.37 5.31
N GLN A 399 8.21 -5.98 6.37
CA GLN A 399 7.60 -5.88 7.70
C GLN A 399 7.58 -4.43 8.21
N VAL A 400 8.71 -3.73 8.12
CA VAL A 400 8.80 -2.31 8.53
C VAL A 400 7.87 -1.44 7.71
N GLU A 401 7.85 -1.64 6.39
CA GLU A 401 7.01 -0.89 5.47
C GLU A 401 5.52 -1.14 5.69
N TYR A 402 5.12 -2.38 5.99
CA TYR A 402 3.74 -2.72 6.34
C TYR A 402 3.28 -1.93 7.58
N HIS A 403 4.05 -1.98 8.67
CA HIS A 403 3.68 -1.27 9.90
C HIS A 403 3.68 0.25 9.70
N ASN A 404 4.68 0.79 9.00
CA ASN A 404 4.74 2.21 8.69
C ASN A 404 3.53 2.68 7.88
N MET A 405 3.16 1.91 6.84
CA MET A 405 2.00 2.20 6.00
C MET A 405 0.69 2.07 6.78
N SER A 406 0.56 1.04 7.64
CA SER A 406 -0.61 0.83 8.49
C SER A 406 -0.88 2.02 9.41
N ILE A 407 0.15 2.53 10.10
CA ILE A 407 0.03 3.71 10.97
C ILE A 407 -0.28 4.96 10.13
N SER A 408 0.45 5.18 9.04
CA SER A 408 0.26 6.36 8.18
C SER A 408 -1.15 6.44 7.59
N ARG A 409 -1.68 5.29 7.14
CA ARG A 409 -3.04 5.16 6.63
C ARG A 409 -4.07 5.41 7.72
N ALA A 410 -3.87 4.85 8.92
CA ALA A 410 -4.74 5.11 10.06
C ALA A 410 -4.75 6.61 10.43
N CYS A 411 -3.60 7.28 10.41
CA CYS A 411 -3.53 8.73 10.60
C CYS A 411 -4.32 9.53 9.54
N SER A 412 -4.24 9.12 8.27
CA SER A 412 -5.01 9.72 7.18
C SER A 412 -6.51 9.53 7.37
N TRP A 413 -6.96 8.29 7.62
CA TRP A 413 -8.36 7.97 7.86
C TRP A 413 -8.93 8.63 9.12
N ALA A 414 -8.13 8.80 10.18
CA ALA A 414 -8.56 9.52 11.37
C ALA A 414 -8.88 10.99 11.06
N SER A 415 -8.12 11.60 10.15
CA SER A 415 -8.28 13.01 9.75
C SER A 415 -9.46 13.20 8.80
N ASN A 416 -9.59 12.32 7.81
CA ASN A 416 -10.63 12.34 6.80
C ASN A 416 -11.16 10.92 6.52
N PRO A 417 -12.08 10.40 7.35
CA PRO A 417 -12.52 9.01 7.25
C PRO A 417 -13.45 8.80 6.04
N PRO A 418 -13.15 7.82 5.15
CA PRO A 418 -14.06 7.48 4.04
C PRO A 418 -15.41 6.91 4.52
N SER A 419 -15.43 6.27 5.70
CA SER A 419 -16.65 5.80 6.36
C SER A 419 -16.45 5.63 7.86
N GLU A 420 -17.55 5.43 8.61
CA GLU A 420 -17.51 5.15 10.05
C GLU A 420 -16.66 3.90 10.38
N GLN A 421 -16.68 2.88 9.51
CA GLN A 421 -15.86 1.69 9.68
C GLN A 421 -14.37 2.00 9.57
N HIS A 422 -13.97 2.85 8.62
CA HIS A 422 -12.58 3.29 8.48
C HIS A 422 -12.15 4.11 9.70
N LEU A 423 -13.04 4.95 10.25
CA LEU A 423 -12.78 5.71 11.46
C LEU A 423 -12.54 4.78 12.65
N PHE A 424 -13.42 3.79 12.86
CA PHE A 424 -13.26 2.82 13.95
C PHE A 424 -11.94 2.05 13.83
N ILE A 425 -11.64 1.53 12.65
CA ILE A 425 -10.39 0.79 12.39
C ILE A 425 -9.17 1.70 12.61
N SER A 426 -9.23 2.95 12.16
CA SER A 426 -8.14 3.90 12.39
C SER A 426 -7.86 4.10 13.88
N TYR A 427 -8.91 4.24 14.70
CA TYR A 427 -8.74 4.39 16.14
C TYR A 427 -8.14 3.15 16.79
N THR A 428 -8.60 1.95 16.43
CA THR A 428 -8.06 0.70 16.99
C THR A 428 -6.60 0.52 16.60
N THR A 429 -6.25 0.71 15.33
CA THR A 429 -4.87 0.63 14.85
C THR A 429 -3.95 1.62 15.58
N LEU A 430 -4.38 2.87 15.76
CA LEU A 430 -3.60 3.89 16.49
C LEU A 430 -3.51 3.60 17.99
N ALA A 431 -4.55 2.99 18.58
CA ALA A 431 -4.53 2.62 19.99
C ALA A 431 -3.59 1.44 20.29
N GLU A 432 -3.46 0.51 19.35
CA GLU A 432 -2.67 -0.72 19.48
C GLU A 432 -1.25 -0.59 18.91
N THR A 433 -0.88 0.56 18.34
CA THR A 433 0.39 0.73 17.61
C THR A 433 1.62 0.32 18.43
N GLU A 434 1.74 0.78 19.68
CA GLU A 434 2.88 0.44 20.54
C GLU A 434 2.97 -1.07 20.80
N ASN A 435 1.82 -1.70 21.08
CA ASN A 435 1.73 -3.14 21.30
C ASN A 435 2.09 -3.92 20.04
N ASN A 436 1.57 -3.48 18.89
CA ASN A 436 1.81 -4.11 17.59
C ASN A 436 3.28 -4.00 17.17
N ILE A 437 3.95 -2.88 17.45
CA ILE A 437 5.39 -2.73 17.21
C ILE A 437 6.20 -3.64 18.13
N HIS A 438 5.94 -3.60 19.44
CA HIS A 438 6.69 -4.36 20.42
C HIS A 438 6.56 -5.89 20.20
N HIS A 439 5.36 -6.37 19.88
CA HIS A 439 5.06 -7.79 19.67
C HIS A 439 5.07 -8.22 18.20
N SER A 440 5.53 -7.36 17.28
CA SER A 440 5.62 -7.66 15.84
C SER A 440 6.54 -8.83 15.52
N SER A 441 7.60 -9.03 16.33
CA SER A 441 8.65 -10.01 16.09
C SER A 441 8.91 -10.88 17.32
N ILE A 442 9.34 -12.11 17.06
CA ILE A 442 9.94 -12.99 18.08
C ILE A 442 11.40 -12.61 18.40
N SER A 443 12.01 -11.73 17.59
CA SER A 443 13.38 -11.24 17.75
C SER A 443 13.39 -9.82 18.31
N GLY A 444 14.01 -9.63 19.47
CA GLY A 444 14.17 -8.31 20.07
C GLY A 444 14.94 -7.33 19.17
N GLU A 445 15.93 -7.82 18.40
CA GLU A 445 16.65 -6.99 17.42
C GLU A 445 15.71 -6.42 16.34
N THR A 446 14.79 -7.25 15.83
CA THR A 446 13.82 -6.83 14.81
C THR A 446 12.80 -5.85 15.38
N SER A 447 12.29 -6.09 16.59
CA SER A 447 11.38 -5.14 17.26
C SER A 447 12.06 -3.81 17.58
N ASP A 448 13.32 -3.83 18.05
CA ASP A 448 14.13 -2.62 18.29
C ASP A 448 14.33 -1.83 16.99
N THR A 449 14.69 -2.54 15.92
CA THR A 449 14.87 -1.98 14.57
C THR A 449 13.59 -1.33 14.06
N LEU A 450 12.46 -2.03 14.17
CA LEU A 450 11.15 -1.51 13.77
C LEU A 450 10.81 -0.23 14.55
N SER A 451 10.94 -0.24 15.88
CA SER A 451 10.67 0.92 16.73
C SER A 451 11.54 2.12 16.33
N TYR A 452 12.84 1.91 16.15
CA TYR A 452 13.76 2.97 15.70
C TYR A 452 13.35 3.54 14.34
N LEU A 453 12.94 2.70 13.40
CA LEU A 453 12.62 3.12 12.04
C LEU A 453 11.28 3.86 11.95
N ILE A 454 10.23 3.39 12.63
CA ILE A 454 8.96 4.10 12.70
C ILE A 454 9.14 5.53 13.25
N LYS A 455 10.01 5.67 14.26
CA LYS A 455 10.43 6.98 14.78
C LYS A 455 11.22 7.79 13.75
N SER A 456 12.22 7.19 13.13
CA SER A 456 13.10 7.85 12.14
C SER A 456 12.35 8.29 10.87
N PHE A 457 11.26 7.59 10.52
CA PHE A 457 10.41 7.98 9.40
C PHE A 457 9.51 9.17 9.73
N GLY A 458 9.33 9.46 11.02
CA GLY A 458 8.51 10.56 11.55
C GLY A 458 7.04 10.18 11.79
N THR A 459 6.66 8.94 11.48
CA THR A 459 5.27 8.47 11.56
C THR A 459 4.79 8.37 13.01
N GLU A 460 5.69 8.03 13.95
CA GLU A 460 5.40 7.98 15.39
C GLU A 460 4.80 9.31 15.91
N SER A 461 5.34 10.44 15.44
CA SER A 461 4.92 11.77 15.89
C SER A 461 3.47 12.13 15.54
N LEU A 462 2.88 11.45 14.56
CA LEU A 462 1.52 11.69 14.08
C LEU A 462 0.45 10.94 14.89
N ILE A 463 0.85 9.88 15.62
CA ILE A 463 -0.07 8.95 16.27
C ILE A 463 -0.95 9.67 17.29
N ALA A 464 -0.36 10.46 18.18
CA ALA A 464 -1.08 11.12 19.26
C ALA A 464 -2.15 12.09 18.72
N SER A 465 -1.78 12.95 17.77
CA SER A 465 -2.72 13.90 17.16
C SER A 465 -3.82 13.19 16.37
N ALA A 466 -3.49 12.14 15.63
CA ALA A 466 -4.46 11.38 14.86
C ALA A 466 -5.44 10.63 15.77
N LYS A 467 -4.97 10.08 16.88
CA LYS A 467 -5.81 9.39 17.86
C LYS A 467 -6.84 10.33 18.50
N GLU A 468 -6.43 11.54 18.85
CA GLU A 468 -7.34 12.58 19.36
C GLU A 468 -8.34 13.03 18.28
N MET A 469 -7.90 13.19 17.04
CA MET A 469 -8.81 13.50 15.93
C MET A 469 -9.85 12.40 15.73
N ALA A 470 -9.43 11.12 15.75
CA ALA A 470 -10.35 10.00 15.63
C ALA A 470 -11.38 9.97 16.78
N ARG A 471 -10.94 10.23 18.01
CA ARG A 471 -11.83 10.35 19.19
C ARG A 471 -12.87 11.44 19.00
N PHE A 472 -12.42 12.64 18.64
CA PHE A 472 -13.31 13.77 18.39
C PHE A 472 -14.37 13.45 17.34
N ARG A 473 -13.98 12.82 16.22
CA ARG A 473 -14.92 12.42 15.17
C ARG A 473 -15.91 11.34 15.63
N MET A 474 -15.46 10.38 16.44
CA MET A 474 -16.37 9.38 17.02
C MET A 474 -17.38 10.01 17.98
N ASP A 475 -16.96 10.99 18.79
CA ASP A 475 -17.85 11.74 19.67
C ASP A 475 -18.85 12.60 18.87
N GLU A 476 -18.41 13.20 17.76
CA GLU A 476 -19.28 13.92 16.82
C GLU A 476 -20.36 12.99 16.23
N LEU A 477 -19.98 11.79 15.79
CA LEU A 477 -20.93 10.78 15.28
C LEU A 477 -21.92 10.34 16.35
N LYS A 478 -21.43 10.10 17.58
CA LYS A 478 -22.28 9.75 18.72
C LYS A 478 -23.28 10.86 19.01
N TYR A 479 -22.83 12.12 19.06
CA TYR A 479 -23.70 13.27 19.27
C TYR A 479 -24.77 13.40 18.17
N ARG A 480 -24.40 13.23 16.90
CA ARG A 480 -25.35 13.25 15.77
C ARG A 480 -26.36 12.10 15.86
N SER A 481 -25.92 10.90 16.19
CA SER A 481 -26.77 9.73 16.37
C SER A 481 -27.75 9.92 17.53
N ASP A 482 -27.28 10.40 18.68
CA ASP A 482 -28.12 10.70 19.83
C ASP A 482 -29.13 11.82 19.53
N SER A 483 -28.72 12.86 18.78
CA SER A 483 -29.60 13.92 18.32
C SER A 483 -30.70 13.38 17.38
N ALA A 484 -30.33 12.53 16.43
CA ALA A 484 -31.28 11.89 15.51
C ALA A 484 -32.24 10.94 16.25
N ARG A 485 -31.73 10.15 17.20
CA ARG A 485 -32.54 9.27 18.05
C ARG A 485 -33.52 10.07 18.91
N ASN A 486 -33.09 11.20 19.47
CA ASN A 486 -33.98 12.09 20.20
C ASN A 486 -35.10 12.61 19.29
N SER A 487 -34.78 13.02 18.05
CA SER A 487 -35.78 13.41 17.06
C SER A 487 -36.78 12.29 16.75
N SER A 488 -36.30 11.04 16.61
CA SER A 488 -37.14 9.87 16.37
C SER A 488 -38.02 9.53 17.59
N ASN A 489 -37.47 9.60 18.80
CA ASN A 489 -38.22 9.39 20.05
C ASN A 489 -39.38 10.40 20.19
N TYR A 490 -39.22 11.64 19.71
CA TYR A 490 -40.33 12.60 19.68
C TYR A 490 -41.45 12.18 18.72
N TRP A 491 -41.11 11.69 17.53
CA TRP A 491 -42.09 11.14 16.59
C TRP A 491 -42.80 9.91 17.14
N LEU A 492 -42.05 9.03 17.80
CA LEU A 492 -42.57 7.82 18.42
C LEU A 492 -43.51 8.15 19.59
N THR A 493 -43.15 9.17 20.39
CA THR A 493 -44.00 9.75 21.44
C THR A 493 -45.29 10.34 20.85
N PHE A 494 -45.20 11.05 19.72
CA PHE A 494 -46.36 11.60 19.01
C PHE A 494 -47.31 10.50 18.52
N ILE A 495 -46.78 9.44 17.90
CA ILE A 495 -47.57 8.30 17.41
C ILE A 495 -48.24 7.58 18.58
N PHE A 496 -47.51 7.27 19.66
CA PHE A 496 -48.12 6.68 20.85
C PHE A 496 -49.16 7.59 21.50
N GLY A 497 -48.93 8.90 21.49
CA GLY A 497 -49.92 9.90 21.91
C GLY A 497 -51.20 9.80 21.09
N LEU A 498 -51.11 9.70 19.75
CA LEU A 498 -52.25 9.52 18.86
C LEU A 498 -53.00 8.21 19.09
N VAL A 499 -52.29 7.11 19.32
CA VAL A 499 -52.92 5.82 19.65
C VAL A 499 -53.62 5.87 21.01
N GLY A 500 -53.07 6.62 21.97
CA GLY A 500 -53.68 6.85 23.28
C GLY A 500 -54.92 7.76 23.29
N VAL A 501 -55.22 8.46 22.18
CA VAL A 501 -56.40 9.35 22.05
C VAL A 501 -57.70 8.59 22.31
N THR A 502 -57.83 7.37 21.80
CA THR A 502 -59.05 6.55 21.94
C THR A 502 -59.28 6.15 23.39
N SER A 503 -58.25 5.63 24.06
CA SER A 503 -58.32 5.25 25.48
C SER A 503 -58.52 6.46 26.39
N PHE A 504 -57.85 7.60 26.13
CA PHE A 504 -58.04 8.83 26.89
C PHE A 504 -59.46 9.40 26.72
N ALA A 505 -59.99 9.34 25.48
CA ALA A 505 -61.35 9.75 25.19
C ALA A 505 -62.38 8.90 25.93
N GLU A 506 -62.21 7.58 25.91
CA GLU A 506 -63.16 6.63 26.51
C GLU A 506 -63.13 6.65 28.05
N PHE A 507 -61.94 6.63 28.66
CA PHE A 507 -61.80 6.43 30.11
C PHE A 507 -61.69 7.73 30.93
N ALA A 508 -61.24 8.84 30.35
CA ALA A 508 -61.04 10.09 31.09
C ALA A 508 -62.01 11.20 30.67
N VAL A 509 -62.16 11.43 29.36
CA VAL A 509 -62.93 12.59 28.86
C VAL A 509 -64.43 12.31 28.79
N ASN A 510 -64.84 11.13 28.33
CA ASN A 510 -66.25 10.75 28.21
C ASN A 510 -67.00 10.76 29.55
N PRO A 511 -66.44 10.21 30.66
CA PRO A 511 -67.09 10.31 31.98
C PRO A 511 -67.26 11.76 32.47
N LEU A 512 -66.29 12.63 32.19
CA LEU A 512 -66.35 14.04 32.59
C LEU A 512 -67.42 14.82 31.80
N ILE A 513 -67.55 14.54 30.50
CA ILE A 513 -68.56 15.16 29.64
C ILE A 513 -69.97 14.73 30.06
N LEU A 514 -70.16 13.43 30.32
CA LEU A 514 -71.45 12.90 30.77
C LEU A 514 -71.85 13.42 32.17
N ASN A 515 -70.89 13.68 33.05
CA ASN A 515 -71.14 14.25 34.38
C ASN A 515 -71.51 15.74 34.31
N LYS A 516 -70.81 16.52 33.46
CA LYS A 516 -70.99 17.98 33.39
C LYS A 516 -72.19 18.40 32.53
N TRP A 517 -72.51 17.64 31.49
CA TRP A 517 -73.62 17.89 30.56
C TRP A 517 -74.65 16.75 30.63
N SER A 518 -75.45 16.74 31.69
CA SER A 518 -76.39 15.66 32.04
C SER A 518 -77.53 15.39 31.03
N GLY A 519 -77.69 16.22 30.00
CA GLY A 519 -78.70 16.04 28.93
C GLY A 519 -78.14 15.54 27.60
N MET A 520 -76.86 15.17 27.55
CA MET A 520 -76.17 14.87 26.30
C MET A 520 -76.44 13.43 25.82
N ASN A 521 -76.74 13.28 24.53
CA ASN A 521 -77.06 11.97 23.95
C ASN A 521 -75.85 11.02 24.05
N LYS A 522 -76.06 9.83 24.64
CA LYS A 522 -75.05 8.78 24.81
C LYS A 522 -74.41 8.31 23.50
N VAL A 523 -75.07 8.54 22.36
CA VAL A 523 -74.53 8.23 21.04
C VAL A 523 -73.54 9.31 20.54
N ILE A 524 -73.71 10.57 20.97
CA ILE A 524 -72.92 11.71 20.48
C ILE A 524 -71.72 12.00 21.41
N ALA A 525 -71.85 11.73 22.71
CA ALA A 525 -70.81 11.96 23.71
C ALA A 525 -69.44 11.30 23.39
N PRO A 526 -69.36 10.06 22.86
CA PRO A 526 -68.08 9.46 22.49
C PRO A 526 -67.34 10.20 21.37
N PHE A 527 -68.06 10.73 20.37
CA PHE A 527 -67.47 11.48 19.26
C PHE A 527 -66.89 12.82 19.72
N ILE A 528 -67.60 13.51 20.62
CA ILE A 528 -67.13 14.79 21.19
C ILE A 528 -65.94 14.55 22.13
N SER A 529 -65.96 13.46 22.90
CA SER A 529 -64.84 13.05 23.75
C SER A 529 -63.58 12.75 22.94
N PHE A 530 -63.74 12.07 21.81
CA PHE A 530 -62.65 11.81 20.88
C PHE A 530 -62.09 13.11 20.28
N GLY A 531 -62.95 14.02 19.83
CA GLY A 531 -62.54 15.33 19.30
C GLY A 531 -61.75 16.16 20.32
N ILE A 532 -62.24 16.26 21.56
CA ILE A 532 -61.55 16.97 22.65
C ILE A 532 -60.20 16.33 22.98
N SER A 533 -60.16 15.00 23.04
CA SER A 533 -58.92 14.25 23.32
C SER A 533 -57.88 14.44 22.22
N ALA A 534 -58.32 14.40 20.95
CA ALA A 534 -57.45 14.63 19.81
C ALA A 534 -56.86 16.05 19.82
N VAL A 535 -57.68 17.08 20.09
CA VAL A 535 -57.21 18.48 20.18
C VAL A 535 -56.24 18.67 21.34
N LEU A 536 -56.50 18.09 22.51
CA LEU A 536 -55.60 18.14 23.67
C LEU A 536 -54.24 17.49 23.37
N ILE A 537 -54.25 16.30 22.77
CA ILE A 537 -53.03 15.58 22.44
C ILE A 537 -52.24 16.31 21.34
N LEU A 538 -52.91 16.88 20.34
CA LEU A 538 -52.29 17.72 19.32
C LEU A 538 -51.69 19.01 19.91
N ALA A 539 -52.38 19.66 20.86
CA ALA A 539 -51.87 20.85 21.53
C ALA A 539 -50.63 20.55 22.39
N ILE A 540 -50.67 19.47 23.19
CA ILE A 540 -49.51 19.02 23.97
C ILE A 540 -48.33 18.67 23.05
N SER A 541 -48.60 17.96 21.96
CA SER A 541 -47.59 17.61 20.96
C SER A 541 -46.97 18.84 20.30
N ALA A 542 -47.79 19.82 19.94
CA ALA A 542 -47.33 21.09 19.36
C ALA A 542 -46.51 21.91 20.36
N ILE A 543 -46.87 21.91 21.64
CA ILE A 543 -46.11 22.57 22.71
C ILE A 543 -44.75 21.89 22.90
N ILE A 544 -44.72 20.56 23.00
CA ILE A 544 -43.46 19.79 23.10
C ILE A 544 -42.56 20.06 21.89
N TRP A 545 -43.12 20.07 20.68
CA TRP A 545 -42.40 20.38 19.44
C TRP A 545 -41.87 21.81 19.39
N TYR A 546 -42.66 22.79 19.85
CA TYR A 546 -42.25 24.20 19.91
C TYR A 546 -41.11 24.44 20.90
N TYR A 547 -41.17 23.87 22.11
CA TYR A 547 -40.12 24.02 23.12
C TYR A 547 -38.82 23.31 22.74
N THR A 548 -38.88 22.21 21.99
CA THR A 548 -37.71 21.47 21.54
C THR A 548 -37.01 22.16 20.37
N LYS A 549 -37.75 22.77 19.42
CA LYS A 549 -37.15 23.51 18.30
C LYS A 549 -36.42 24.79 18.73
N LYS A 550 -36.76 25.36 19.89
CA LYS A 550 -36.12 26.58 20.43
C LYS A 550 -34.81 26.31 21.18
N LYS A 551 -34.48 25.04 21.44
CA LYS A 551 -33.28 24.61 22.18
C LYS A 551 -32.13 24.12 21.27
N TYR A 552 -32.36 24.09 19.96
CA TYR A 552 -31.38 23.78 18.91
C TYR A 552 -31.00 25.03 18.13
#